data_AF-A0A7V6NI30-F1
#
_entry.id   AF-A0A7V6NI30-F1
#
_cell.length_a   1.000
_cell.length_b   1.000
_cell.length_c   1.000
_cell.angle_alpha   90.00
_cell.angle_beta   90.00
_cell.angle_gamma   90.00
#
_symmetry.space_group_name_H-M   'P 1'
#
loop_
_entity.id
_entity.type
_entity.pdbx_description
1 polymer ?
#
loop_
_entity_poly.entity_id
_entity_poly.type
_entity_poly.pdbx_seq_one_letter_code
_entity_poly.pdbx_strand_id
1 'polypeptide(L)'
;MAYADADYYKYEYSGTVIPDEALANQLSKASDQVDSLTYNRIRAVGFDQLTEYQQGCVKKAVCSQADFNVQYGAYADMPLKGYKVGDVSVTFDGEKVNGVATTKAVLNYLGQAGL
;
A
#
# COMPACT_ATOMS: atom_id res chain seq x y z
N MET A 1 12.73 7.00 2.51
CA MET A 1 12.02 8.28 2.71
C MET A 1 10.64 8.10 2.11
N ALA A 2 9.58 8.56 2.78
CA ALA A 2 8.22 8.32 2.31
C ALA A 2 7.90 9.18 1.07
N TYR A 3 7.12 8.64 0.13
CA TYR A 3 6.67 9.40 -1.05
C TYR A 3 5.53 10.37 -0.74
N ALA A 4 4.80 10.12 0.35
CA ALA A 4 3.76 10.99 0.89
C ALA A 4 4.14 11.41 2.32
N ASP A 5 3.90 12.67 2.66
CA ASP A 5 4.08 13.21 4.01
C ASP A 5 2.76 13.25 4.79
N ALA A 6 2.85 13.63 6.06
CA ALA A 6 1.71 13.68 6.96
C ALA A 6 0.67 14.74 6.53
N ASP A 7 1.12 15.85 5.97
CA ASP A 7 0.24 16.94 5.53
C ASP A 7 -0.56 16.51 4.30
N TYR A 8 0.08 15.89 3.32
CA TYR A 8 -0.57 15.29 2.16
C TYR A 8 -1.61 14.25 2.59
N TYR A 9 -1.25 13.36 3.52
CA TYR A 9 -2.19 12.35 4.02
C TYR A 9 -3.45 12.97 4.63
N LYS A 10 -3.29 14.01 5.44
CA LYS A 10 -4.41 14.64 6.19
C LYS A 10 -5.25 15.59 5.34
N TYR A 11 -4.61 16.42 4.52
CA TYR A 11 -5.27 17.55 3.87
C TYR A 11 -5.61 17.30 2.40
N GLU A 12 -4.77 16.55 1.68
CA GLU A 12 -5.03 16.25 0.25
C GLU A 12 -5.72 14.89 0.06
N TYR A 13 -5.19 13.85 0.69
CA TYR A 13 -5.76 12.51 0.64
C TYR A 13 -6.96 12.36 1.58
N SER A 14 -7.08 13.20 2.62
CA SER A 14 -8.16 13.17 3.62
C SER A 14 -8.25 11.85 4.40
N GLY A 15 -7.09 11.26 4.73
CA GLY A 15 -7.01 10.03 5.51
C GLY A 15 -7.26 10.26 7.00
N THR A 16 -8.00 9.34 7.63
CA THR A 16 -8.43 9.43 9.05
C THR A 16 -8.12 8.16 9.85
N VAL A 17 -7.50 7.17 9.21
CA VAL A 17 -7.36 5.81 9.74
C VAL A 17 -6.14 5.69 10.63
N ILE A 18 -5.05 6.37 10.27
CA ILE A 18 -3.75 6.22 10.92
C ILE A 18 -3.59 7.30 12.00
N PRO A 19 -3.27 6.93 13.26
CA PRO A 19 -2.97 7.90 14.31
C PRO A 19 -1.69 8.70 14.00
N ASP A 20 -1.67 9.99 14.39
CA ASP A 20 -0.56 10.92 14.14
C ASP A 20 0.81 10.38 14.58
N GLU A 21 0.87 9.73 15.74
CA GLU A 21 2.09 9.16 16.30
C GLU A 21 2.69 8.04 15.42
N ALA A 22 1.83 7.29 14.71
CA ALA A 22 2.22 6.19 13.85
C ALA A 22 2.34 6.59 12.38
N LEU A 23 1.81 7.77 11.99
CA LEU A 23 1.60 8.17 10.60
C LEU A 23 2.89 8.17 9.79
N ALA A 24 3.95 8.84 10.27
CA ALA A 24 5.22 8.90 9.55
C ALA A 24 5.84 7.51 9.32
N ASN A 25 5.78 6.63 10.32
CA ASN A 25 6.29 5.27 10.20
C ASN A 25 5.46 4.41 9.24
N GLN A 26 4.13 4.54 9.27
CA GLN A 26 3.25 3.80 8.35
C GLN A 26 3.43 4.25 6.91
N LEU A 27 3.55 5.56 6.66
CA LEU A 27 3.81 6.10 5.31
C LEU A 27 5.18 5.67 4.78
N SER A 28 6.21 5.63 5.63
CA SER A 28 7.53 5.11 5.24
C SER A 28 7.44 3.63 4.86
N LYS A 29 6.81 2.79 5.70
CA LYS A 29 6.64 1.37 5.42
C LYS A 29 5.84 1.11 4.15
N ALA A 30 4.75 1.86 3.95
CA ALA A 30 3.94 1.77 2.75
C ALA A 30 4.71 2.22 1.49
N SER A 31 5.62 3.17 1.61
CA SER A 31 6.49 3.59 0.50
C SER A 31 7.45 2.47 0.07
N ASP A 32 8.09 1.79 1.02
CA ASP A 32 8.95 0.63 0.71
C ASP A 32 8.15 -0.54 0.09
N GLN A 33 6.89 -0.69 0.49
CA GLN A 33 5.97 -1.65 -0.12
C GLN A 33 5.60 -1.25 -1.56
N VAL A 34 5.31 0.03 -1.82
CA VAL A 34 5.04 0.54 -3.17
C VAL A 34 6.26 0.38 -4.08
N ASP A 35 7.47 0.60 -3.57
CA ASP A 35 8.69 0.26 -4.29
C ASP A 35 8.74 -1.22 -4.66
N SER A 36 8.42 -2.11 -3.71
CA SER A 36 8.38 -3.54 -3.96
C SER A 36 7.30 -3.91 -5.00
N LEU A 37 6.11 -3.30 -4.93
CA LEU A 37 5.01 -3.52 -5.87
C LEU A 37 5.36 -3.06 -7.29
N THR A 38 6.18 -2.02 -7.42
CA THR A 38 6.64 -1.47 -8.72
C THR A 38 7.99 -2.04 -9.17
N TYR A 39 8.47 -3.12 -8.57
CA TYR A 39 9.78 -3.73 -8.86
C TYR A 39 10.93 -2.70 -8.79
N ASN A 40 10.85 -1.76 -7.86
CA ASN A 40 11.77 -0.65 -7.64
C ASN A 40 11.94 0.29 -8.85
N ARG A 41 10.99 0.32 -9.79
CA ARG A 41 11.03 1.24 -10.95
C ARG A 41 11.05 2.70 -10.53
N ILE A 42 10.32 3.05 -9.47
CA ILE A 42 10.30 4.42 -8.91
C ILE A 42 11.71 4.82 -8.43
N ARG A 43 12.41 3.93 -7.70
CA ARG A 43 13.80 4.20 -7.27
C ARG A 43 14.79 4.28 -8.42
N ALA A 44 14.59 3.48 -9.47
CA ALA A 44 15.47 3.49 -10.64
C ALA A 44 15.35 4.80 -11.44
N VAL A 45 14.14 5.32 -11.59
CA VAL A 45 13.87 6.58 -12.31
C VAL A 45 14.12 7.81 -11.43
N GLY A 46 13.86 7.69 -10.13
CA GLY A 46 13.82 8.81 -9.19
C GLY A 46 12.41 9.39 -9.12
N PHE A 47 11.90 9.58 -7.90
CA PHE A 47 10.53 10.08 -7.68
C PHE A 47 10.34 11.48 -8.28
N ASP A 48 11.33 12.35 -8.14
CA ASP A 48 11.29 13.72 -8.68
C ASP A 48 11.35 13.79 -10.21
N GLN A 49 11.70 12.68 -10.87
CA GLN A 49 11.70 12.56 -12.34
C GLN A 49 10.35 12.08 -12.89
N LEU A 50 9.43 11.66 -12.03
CA LEU A 50 8.06 11.33 -12.42
C LEU A 50 7.26 12.60 -12.71
N THR A 51 6.29 12.52 -13.62
CA THR A 51 5.34 13.61 -13.85
C THR A 51 4.50 13.87 -12.60
N GLU A 52 3.94 15.09 -12.46
CA GLU A 52 3.07 15.44 -11.32
C GLU A 52 1.90 14.46 -11.16
N TYR A 53 1.33 13.99 -12.28
CA TYR A 53 0.27 12.98 -12.27
C TYR A 53 0.75 11.64 -11.72
N GLN A 54 1.91 11.16 -12.17
CA GLN A 54 2.50 9.92 -11.67
C GLN A 54 2.87 10.02 -10.19
N GLN A 55 3.47 11.13 -9.77
CA GLN A 55 3.76 11.40 -8.36
C GLN A 55 2.48 11.38 -7.53
N GLY A 56 1.40 12.02 -8.01
CA GLY A 56 0.09 12.00 -7.35
C GLY A 56 -0.50 10.60 -7.23
N CYS A 57 -0.39 9.77 -8.28
CA CYS A 57 -0.81 8.36 -8.22
C CYS A 57 0.02 7.56 -7.21
N VAL A 58 1.33 7.73 -7.18
CA VAL A 58 2.22 7.07 -6.20
C VAL A 58 1.89 7.50 -4.77
N LYS A 59 1.68 8.80 -4.52
CA LYS A 59 1.29 9.31 -3.20
C LYS A 59 -0.04 8.70 -2.73
N LYS A 60 -1.05 8.64 -3.61
CA LYS A 60 -2.34 7.98 -3.31
C LYS A 60 -2.18 6.49 -3.05
N ALA A 61 -1.32 5.80 -3.81
CA ALA A 61 -1.01 4.39 -3.60
C ALA A 61 -0.36 4.17 -2.21
N VAL A 62 0.59 5.03 -1.81
CA VAL A 62 1.23 4.98 -0.49
C VAL A 62 0.21 5.19 0.63
N CYS A 63 -0.62 6.23 0.54
CA CYS A 63 -1.64 6.49 1.56
C CYS A 63 -2.63 5.32 1.69
N SER A 64 -3.12 4.81 0.57
CA SER A 64 -4.07 3.68 0.55
C SER A 64 -3.43 2.38 1.07
N GLN A 65 -2.15 2.14 0.76
CA GLN A 65 -1.41 1.00 1.30
C GLN A 65 -1.16 1.15 2.81
N ALA A 66 -0.90 2.37 3.29
CA ALA A 66 -0.73 2.64 4.71
C ALA A 66 -2.04 2.41 5.49
N ASP A 67 -3.18 2.84 4.95
CA ASP A 67 -4.51 2.56 5.52
C ASP A 67 -4.76 1.05 5.60
N PHE A 68 -4.46 0.33 4.51
CA PHE A 68 -4.60 -1.13 4.47
C PHE A 68 -3.74 -1.81 5.53
N ASN A 69 -2.49 -1.37 5.72
CA ASN A 69 -1.61 -1.95 6.73
C ASN A 69 -2.16 -1.78 8.14
N VAL A 70 -2.77 -0.63 8.47
CA VAL A 70 -3.33 -0.39 9.80
C VAL A 70 -4.63 -1.15 10.02
N GLN A 71 -5.53 -1.18 9.02
CA GLN A 71 -6.82 -1.85 9.14
C GLN A 71 -6.72 -3.36 9.05
N TYR A 72 -5.87 -3.86 8.15
CA TYR A 72 -5.87 -5.25 7.72
C TYR A 72 -4.51 -5.94 7.87
N GLY A 73 -3.43 -5.22 8.20
CA GLY A 73 -2.08 -5.79 8.28
C GLY A 73 -1.98 -7.00 9.22
N ALA A 74 -2.72 -6.99 10.33
CA ALA A 74 -2.76 -8.12 11.27
C ALA A 74 -3.38 -9.40 10.64
N TYR A 75 -4.31 -9.25 9.70
CA TYR A 75 -4.94 -10.36 8.98
C TYR A 75 -4.16 -10.75 7.72
N ALA A 76 -3.45 -9.79 7.12
CA ALA A 76 -2.64 -9.99 5.91
C ALA A 76 -1.43 -10.92 6.12
N ASP A 77 -0.92 -11.00 7.36
CA ASP A 77 0.14 -11.91 7.78
C ASP A 77 -0.39 -13.19 8.43
N MET A 78 -1.70 -13.46 8.35
CA MET A 78 -2.26 -14.71 8.86
C MET A 78 -1.63 -15.91 8.12
N PRO A 79 -1.00 -16.87 8.83
CA PRO A 79 -0.32 -18.00 8.20
C PRO A 79 -1.29 -19.03 7.59
N LEU A 80 -2.57 -18.98 7.97
CA LEU A 80 -3.61 -19.89 7.52
C LEU A 80 -4.27 -19.37 6.23
N LYS A 81 -4.10 -20.10 5.12
CA LYS A 81 -4.76 -19.81 3.83
C LYS A 81 -6.18 -20.36 3.75
N GLY A 82 -6.54 -21.30 4.61
CA GLY A 82 -7.87 -21.88 4.65
C GLY A 82 -8.04 -22.87 5.79
N TYR A 83 -9.29 -23.15 6.13
CA TYR A 83 -9.70 -24.07 7.18
C TYR A 83 -10.87 -24.92 6.68
N LYS A 84 -10.79 -26.24 6.83
CA LYS A 84 -11.85 -27.18 6.41
C LYS A 84 -12.25 -28.08 7.57
N VAL A 85 -13.56 -28.13 7.86
CA VAL A 85 -14.15 -29.05 8.86
C VAL A 85 -15.36 -29.72 8.22
N GLY A 86 -15.25 -31.04 8.03
CA GLY A 86 -16.26 -31.81 7.29
C GLY A 86 -16.47 -31.23 5.89
N ASP A 87 -17.72 -30.84 5.62
CA ASP A 87 -18.15 -30.28 4.33
C ASP A 87 -18.03 -28.75 4.26
N VAL A 88 -17.71 -28.08 5.38
CA VAL A 88 -17.51 -26.61 5.40
C VAL A 88 -16.03 -26.29 5.16
N SER A 89 -15.76 -25.48 4.15
CA SER A 89 -14.43 -24.95 3.83
C SER A 89 -14.44 -23.43 3.80
N VAL A 90 -13.53 -22.80 4.53
CA VAL A 90 -13.26 -21.36 4.52
C VAL A 90 -11.89 -21.14 3.88
N THR A 91 -11.82 -20.26 2.87
CA THR A 91 -10.56 -19.88 2.22
C THR A 91 -10.32 -18.38 2.44
N PHE A 92 -9.11 -18.03 2.86
CA PHE A 92 -8.67 -16.66 3.04
C PHE A 92 -7.91 -16.24 1.79
N ASP A 93 -8.49 -15.35 1.00
CA ASP A 93 -7.91 -14.88 -0.25
C ASP A 93 -7.06 -13.64 0.00
N GLY A 94 -5.81 -13.87 0.42
CA GLY A 94 -4.79 -12.82 0.58
C GLY A 94 -3.87 -12.81 -0.63
N GLU A 95 -4.28 -12.15 -1.72
CA GLU A 95 -3.40 -11.94 -2.87
C GLU A 95 -2.19 -11.08 -2.43
N LYS A 96 -0.98 -11.64 -2.58
CA LYS A 96 0.28 -10.93 -2.35
C LYS A 96 0.96 -10.67 -3.69
N VAL A 97 1.21 -9.41 -4.01
CA VAL A 97 1.99 -9.02 -5.20
C VAL A 97 3.41 -8.75 -4.72
N ASN A 98 4.38 -9.49 -5.29
CA ASN A 98 5.79 -9.42 -4.89
C ASN A 98 6.00 -9.56 -3.35
N GLY A 99 5.24 -10.46 -2.72
CA GLY A 99 5.30 -10.70 -1.27
C GLY A 99 4.59 -9.65 -0.40
N VAL A 100 4.07 -8.56 -1.00
CA VAL A 100 3.31 -7.51 -0.31
C VAL A 100 1.82 -7.80 -0.43
N ALA A 101 1.14 -7.93 0.71
CA ALA A 101 -0.32 -7.92 0.74
C ALA A 101 -0.82 -6.50 0.43
N THR A 102 -1.70 -6.37 -0.55
CA THR A 102 -2.19 -5.08 -1.03
C THR A 102 -3.62 -5.18 -1.54
N THR A 103 -4.21 -4.05 -1.93
CA THR A 103 -5.55 -3.99 -2.50
C THR A 103 -5.50 -3.68 -3.99
N LYS A 104 -6.57 -4.04 -4.72
CA LYS A 104 -6.72 -3.67 -6.14
C LYS A 104 -6.71 -2.16 -6.36
N ALA A 105 -7.14 -1.36 -5.38
CA ALA A 105 -7.09 0.09 -5.47
C ALA A 105 -5.65 0.61 -5.57
N VAL A 106 -4.74 0.10 -4.75
CA VAL A 106 -3.30 0.42 -4.80
C VAL A 106 -2.72 0.03 -6.16
N LEU A 107 -2.99 -1.18 -6.63
CA LEU A 107 -2.51 -1.65 -7.94
C LEU A 107 -3.05 -0.80 -9.10
N ASN A 108 -4.31 -0.35 -9.03
CA ASN A 108 -4.89 0.53 -10.03
C ASN A 108 -4.22 1.91 -10.08
N TYR A 109 -3.82 2.48 -8.93
CA TYR A 109 -3.06 3.73 -8.90
C TYR A 109 -1.67 3.55 -9.53
N LEU A 110 -0.98 2.47 -9.20
CA LEU A 110 0.34 2.17 -9.78
C LEU A 110 0.24 1.92 -11.30
N GLY A 111 -0.78 1.18 -11.74
CA GLY A 111 -1.06 0.96 -13.16
C GLY A 111 -1.37 2.25 -13.92
N GLN A 112 -2.12 3.18 -13.32
CA GLN A 112 -2.36 4.51 -13.90
C GLN A 112 -1.08 5.36 -14.01
N ALA A 113 -0.12 5.15 -13.12
CA ALA A 113 1.19 5.79 -13.20
C ALA A 113 2.11 5.16 -14.28
N GLY A 114 1.73 4.02 -14.87
CA GLY A 114 2.55 3.27 -15.82
C GLY A 114 3.73 2.54 -15.16
N LEU A 115 3.58 2.17 -13.87
CA LEU A 115 4.62 1.55 -13.05
C LEU A 115 4.36 0.06 -12.79
#